data_AF-A0A529NHN3-F1
#
_entry.id   AF-A0A529NHN3-F1
#
_cell.length_a   1.000
_cell.length_b   1.000
_cell.length_c   1.000
_cell.angle_alpha   90.00
_cell.angle_beta   90.00
_cell.angle_gamma   90.00
#
_symmetry.space_group_name_H-M   'P 1'
#
loop_
_entity.id
_entity.type
_entity.pdbx_description
1 polymer ?
#
loop_
_entity_poly.entity_id
_entity_poly.type
_entity_poly.pdbx_seq_one_letter_code
_entity_poly.pdbx_strand_id
1 'polypeptide(L)'
;YGLIQIPAGGSNKPFHADLDLAETRMTITDGREVFAKAVEMMTACSREALTAARMRPQDIDRFAPHQANVRIFDAVGRNLGIDDRAIVKTIVEYGNSSAATIPLSLSLAHRKQPFRPGEKVLLAAAGAG
;
A
#
# COMPACT_ATOMS: atom_id res chain seq x y z
N TYR A 1 -2.50 15.75 6.78
CA TYR A 1 -3.18 16.06 5.52
C TYR A 1 -2.34 17.09 4.81
N GLY A 2 -1.54 16.70 3.81
CA GLY A 2 -0.58 17.59 3.16
C GLY A 2 0.81 17.03 2.88
N LEU A 3 1.06 15.77 3.23
CA LEU A 3 2.37 15.16 3.00
C LEU A 3 2.60 14.74 1.55
N ILE A 4 1.52 14.46 0.81
CA ILE A 4 1.52 14.09 -0.61
C ILE A 4 0.39 14.86 -1.28
N GLN A 5 0.70 15.74 -2.23
CA GLN A 5 -0.29 16.60 -2.88
C GLN A 5 0.06 16.88 -4.34
N ILE A 6 -0.93 17.35 -5.08
CA ILE A 6 -0.74 18.07 -6.35
C ILE A 6 -1.27 19.50 -6.10
N PRO A 7 -0.40 20.53 -6.04
CA PRO A 7 -0.78 21.88 -5.62
C PRO A 7 -1.86 22.57 -6.49
N ALA A 8 -1.92 22.27 -7.79
CA ALA A 8 -2.80 22.97 -8.74
C ALA A 8 -3.49 22.02 -9.74
N GLY A 9 -4.59 22.48 -10.32
CA GLY A 9 -5.43 21.74 -11.27
C GLY A 9 -6.75 21.22 -10.68
N GLY A 10 -6.87 21.20 -9.35
CA GLY A 10 -8.15 20.98 -8.65
C GLY A 10 -8.95 22.27 -8.46
N SER A 11 -10.11 22.19 -7.79
CA SER A 11 -11.01 23.33 -7.57
C SER A 11 -10.44 24.44 -6.66
N ASN A 12 -9.56 24.09 -5.70
CA ASN A 12 -8.94 25.07 -4.80
C ASN A 12 -7.94 25.99 -5.50
N LYS A 13 -7.30 25.51 -6.59
CA LYS A 13 -6.42 26.28 -7.46
C LYS A 13 -6.58 25.79 -8.91
N PRO A 14 -7.58 26.32 -9.64
CA PRO A 14 -7.86 25.89 -11.00
C PRO A 14 -6.70 26.15 -11.95
N PHE A 15 -6.61 25.32 -12.99
CA PHE A 15 -5.61 25.48 -14.04
C PHE A 15 -5.85 26.77 -14.85
N HIS A 16 -4.78 27.49 -15.20
CA HIS A 16 -4.81 28.70 -16.03
C HIS A 16 -3.47 28.86 -16.77
N ALA A 17 -3.44 29.75 -17.78
CA ALA A 17 -2.32 29.85 -18.74
C ALA A 17 -0.96 30.19 -18.10
N ASP A 18 -0.97 30.98 -17.02
CA ASP A 18 0.25 31.44 -16.34
C ASP A 18 0.70 30.53 -15.18
N LEU A 19 0.04 29.38 -15.00
CA LEU A 19 0.38 28.42 -13.94
C LEU A 19 1.73 27.74 -14.23
N ASP A 20 2.59 27.62 -13.21
CA ASP A 20 3.76 26.74 -13.31
C ASP A 20 3.32 25.27 -13.38
N LEU A 21 3.64 24.61 -14.50
CA LEU A 21 3.31 23.20 -14.72
C LEU A 21 3.89 22.28 -13.64
N ALA A 22 4.96 22.67 -12.94
CA ALA A 22 5.48 21.91 -11.81
C ALA A 22 4.43 21.76 -10.68
N GLU A 23 3.53 22.73 -10.51
CA GLU A 23 2.45 22.69 -9.53
C GLU A 23 1.34 21.68 -9.87
N THR A 24 1.34 21.11 -11.09
CA THR A 24 0.44 20.01 -11.48
C THR A 24 1.05 18.62 -11.27
N ARG A 25 2.26 18.55 -10.73
CA ARG A 25 2.96 17.31 -10.41
C ARG A 25 2.83 16.99 -8.93
N MET A 26 2.99 15.71 -8.60
CA MET A 26 2.96 15.25 -7.22
C MET A 26 4.18 15.77 -6.44
N THR A 27 3.94 16.27 -5.24
CA THR A 27 4.95 16.75 -4.30
C THR A 27 4.88 15.98 -2.99
N ILE A 28 6.04 15.63 -2.42
CA ILE A 28 6.16 15.02 -1.09
C ILE A 28 7.00 15.93 -0.21
N THR A 29 6.43 16.40 0.89
CA THR A 29 7.09 17.36 1.80
C THR A 29 8.03 16.68 2.81
N ASP A 30 7.64 15.51 3.34
CA ASP A 30 8.51 14.68 4.19
C ASP A 30 8.28 13.18 3.92
N GLY A 31 9.21 12.56 3.19
CA GLY A 31 9.15 11.13 2.86
C GLY A 31 9.30 10.20 4.07
N ARG A 32 9.95 10.64 5.15
CA ARG A 32 10.10 9.84 6.38
C ARG A 32 8.79 9.83 7.15
N GLU A 33 8.11 10.98 7.24
CA GLU A 33 6.79 11.04 7.87
C GLU A 33 5.75 10.23 7.07
N VAL A 34 5.78 10.32 5.73
CA VAL A 34 4.96 9.46 4.86
C VAL A 34 5.21 7.99 5.13
N PHE A 35 6.48 7.58 5.21
CA PHE A 35 6.84 6.20 5.52
C PHE A 35 6.27 5.74 6.86
N ALA A 36 6.49 6.52 7.93
CA ALA A 36 6.04 6.19 9.27
C ALA A 36 4.52 6.04 9.34
N LYS A 37 3.77 7.00 8.79
CA LYS A 37 2.31 6.97 8.74
C LYS A 37 1.78 5.81 7.91
N ALA A 38 2.38 5.53 6.76
CA ALA A 38 1.97 4.40 5.94
C ALA A 38 2.12 3.06 6.70
N VAL A 39 3.25 2.86 7.37
CA VAL A 39 3.49 1.65 8.20
C VAL A 39 2.49 1.58 9.36
N GLU A 40 2.27 2.69 10.07
CA GLU A 40 1.33 2.78 11.18
C GLU A 40 -0.11 2.43 10.73
N MET A 41 -0.62 3.12 9.72
CA MET A 41 -1.98 2.93 9.20
C MET A 41 -2.20 1.49 8.71
N MET A 42 -1.28 0.97 7.90
CA MET A 42 -1.38 -0.39 7.37
C MET A 42 -1.28 -1.44 8.47
N THR A 43 -0.47 -1.21 9.51
CA THR A 43 -0.39 -2.11 10.67
C THR A 43 -1.69 -2.08 11.47
N ALA A 44 -2.22 -0.88 11.76
CA ALA A 44 -3.43 -0.70 12.54
C ALA A 44 -4.65 -1.34 11.87
N CYS A 45 -4.91 -1.01 10.60
CA CYS A 45 -6.06 -1.56 9.88
C CYS A 45 -5.95 -3.08 9.68
N SER A 46 -4.74 -3.61 9.50
CA SER A 46 -4.51 -5.05 9.44
C SER A 46 -4.84 -5.74 10.76
N ARG A 47 -4.45 -5.15 11.91
CA ARG A 47 -4.79 -5.69 13.24
C ARG A 47 -6.30 -5.66 13.50
N GLU A 48 -6.97 -4.60 13.09
CA GLU A 48 -8.43 -4.47 13.18
C GLU A 48 -9.12 -5.55 12.34
N ALA A 49 -8.68 -5.74 11.08
CA ALA A 49 -9.23 -6.77 10.19
C ALA A 49 -9.03 -8.20 10.76
N LEU A 50 -7.83 -8.50 11.25
CA LEU A 50 -7.52 -9.79 11.91
C LEU A 50 -8.39 -10.02 13.15
N THR A 51 -8.55 -8.98 13.98
CA THR A 51 -9.37 -9.04 15.19
C THR A 51 -10.84 -9.28 14.86
N ALA A 52 -11.39 -8.55 13.89
CA ALA A 52 -12.76 -8.72 13.42
C ALA A 52 -13.01 -10.13 12.84
N ALA A 53 -12.02 -10.68 12.14
CA ALA A 53 -12.05 -12.04 11.60
C ALA A 53 -11.76 -13.13 12.65
N ARG A 54 -11.35 -12.77 13.88
CA ARG A 54 -10.87 -13.69 14.93
C ARG A 54 -9.71 -14.56 14.46
N MET A 55 -8.80 -13.98 13.70
CA MET A 55 -7.64 -14.66 13.12
C MET A 55 -6.35 -14.12 13.73
N ARG A 56 -5.35 -14.99 13.81
CA ARG A 56 -3.99 -14.59 14.14
C ARG A 56 -3.22 -14.30 12.85
N PRO A 57 -2.17 -13.46 12.91
CA PRO A 57 -1.29 -13.21 11.77
C PRO A 57 -0.72 -14.49 11.13
N GLN A 58 -0.47 -15.53 11.93
CA GLN A 58 0.06 -16.83 11.47
C GLN A 58 -0.97 -17.66 10.69
N ASP A 59 -2.26 -17.29 10.75
CA ASP A 59 -3.33 -17.95 10.01
C ASP A 59 -3.49 -17.35 8.59
N ILE A 60 -2.67 -16.35 8.21
CA ILE A 60 -2.67 -15.72 6.88
C ILE A 60 -1.76 -16.49 5.93
N ASP A 61 -2.34 -17.01 4.84
CA ASP A 61 -1.61 -17.73 3.79
C ASP A 61 -0.88 -16.76 2.84
N ARG A 62 -1.53 -15.63 2.49
CA ARG A 62 -0.91 -14.57 1.68
C ARG A 62 -1.22 -13.18 2.23
N PHE A 63 -0.19 -12.37 2.39
CA PHE A 63 -0.30 -10.95 2.65
C PHE A 63 0.01 -10.19 1.35
N ALA A 64 -1.00 -9.50 0.79
CA ALA A 64 -0.85 -8.69 -0.42
C ALA A 64 -1.03 -7.19 -0.10
N PRO A 65 0.03 -6.52 0.42
CA PRO A 65 0.02 -5.10 0.72
C PRO A 65 0.15 -4.22 -0.53
N HIS A 66 -0.19 -2.94 -0.39
CA HIS A 66 0.20 -1.91 -1.35
C HIS A 66 1.72 -1.92 -1.57
N GLN A 67 2.14 -1.91 -2.84
CA GLN A 67 3.54 -2.01 -3.24
C GLN A 67 4.15 -0.61 -3.38
N ALA A 68 4.35 0.07 -2.24
CA ALA A 68 4.92 1.43 -2.21
C ALA A 68 6.46 1.43 -2.31
N ASN A 69 7.10 0.69 -1.40
CA ASN A 69 8.52 0.34 -1.40
C ASN A 69 8.70 -0.92 -0.52
N VAL A 70 9.78 -1.67 -0.73
CA VAL A 70 10.07 -2.91 0.01
C VAL A 70 10.09 -2.69 1.52
N ARG A 71 10.67 -1.56 1.97
CA ARG A 71 10.82 -1.27 3.40
C ARG A 71 9.49 -1.09 4.12
N ILE A 72 8.45 -0.55 3.47
CA ILE A 72 7.13 -0.35 4.08
C ILE A 72 6.46 -1.69 4.35
N PHE A 73 6.27 -2.52 3.31
CA PHE A 73 5.54 -3.77 3.51
C PHE A 73 6.31 -4.77 4.37
N ASP A 74 7.65 -4.76 4.34
CA ASP A 74 8.44 -5.58 5.25
C ASP A 74 8.30 -5.12 6.71
N ALA A 75 8.21 -3.80 6.96
CA ALA A 75 7.96 -3.27 8.30
C ALA A 75 6.56 -3.63 8.80
N VAL A 76 5.55 -3.54 7.95
CA VAL A 76 4.18 -3.96 8.28
C VAL A 76 4.13 -5.46 8.57
N GLY A 77 4.75 -6.30 7.73
CA GLY A 77 4.86 -7.75 7.95
C GLY A 77 5.49 -8.08 9.30
N ARG A 78 6.63 -7.45 9.64
CA ARG A 78 7.29 -7.61 10.94
C ARG A 78 6.41 -7.16 12.11
N ASN A 79 5.76 -6.00 12.00
CA ASN A 79 4.87 -5.47 13.06
C ASN A 79 3.66 -6.39 13.32
N LEU A 80 3.19 -7.09 12.30
CA LEU A 80 2.11 -8.06 12.40
C LEU A 80 2.60 -9.44 12.81
N GLY A 81 3.88 -9.77 12.65
CA GLY A 81 4.39 -11.13 12.86
C GLY A 81 3.98 -12.09 11.74
N ILE A 82 3.82 -11.56 10.52
CA ILE A 82 3.59 -12.34 9.30
C ILE A 82 4.94 -12.80 8.75
N ASP A 83 5.02 -14.07 8.37
CA ASP A 83 6.21 -14.66 7.75
C ASP A 83 6.50 -13.98 6.40
N ASP A 84 7.78 -13.67 6.14
CA ASP A 84 8.21 -13.02 4.89
C ASP A 84 7.77 -13.80 3.65
N ARG A 85 7.71 -15.13 3.73
CA ARG A 85 7.27 -16.00 2.62
C ARG A 85 5.80 -15.85 2.27
N ALA A 86 4.98 -15.35 3.20
CA ALA A 86 3.57 -15.07 2.95
C ALA A 86 3.37 -13.71 2.27
N ILE A 87 4.38 -12.83 2.25
CA ILE A 87 4.28 -11.51 1.64
C ILE A 87 4.38 -11.64 0.12
N VAL A 88 3.35 -11.18 -0.59
CA VAL A 88 3.36 -11.05 -2.03
C VAL A 88 4.17 -9.82 -2.41
N LYS A 89 5.29 -10.03 -3.10
CA LYS A 89 6.24 -8.99 -3.53
C LYS A 89 6.27 -8.93 -5.06
N THR A 90 5.89 -7.79 -5.61
CA THR A 90 5.89 -7.53 -7.07
C THR A 90 6.54 -6.21 -7.43
N ILE A 91 6.92 -5.42 -6.43
CA ILE A 91 7.46 -4.09 -6.62
C ILE A 91 8.79 -4.05 -7.41
N VAL A 92 9.60 -5.11 -7.33
CA VAL A 92 10.89 -5.16 -8.02
C VAL A 92 10.69 -5.19 -9.53
N GLU A 93 9.69 -5.94 -10.01
CA GLU A 93 9.40 -6.11 -11.42
C GLU A 93 8.41 -5.06 -11.96
N TYR A 94 7.47 -4.58 -11.13
CA TYR A 94 6.34 -3.76 -11.59
C TYR A 94 6.29 -2.36 -10.99
N GLY A 95 7.13 -2.04 -10.00
CA GLY A 95 7.16 -0.74 -9.35
C GLY A 95 5.88 -0.39 -8.59
N ASN A 96 5.73 0.90 -8.28
CA ASN A 96 4.56 1.45 -7.58
C ASN A 96 3.58 2.06 -8.59
N SER A 97 2.47 1.37 -8.82
CA SER A 97 1.36 1.81 -9.67
C SER A 97 0.13 2.26 -8.86
N SER A 98 0.34 2.84 -7.67
CA SER A 98 -0.71 3.32 -6.76
C SER A 98 -1.76 2.22 -6.45
N ALA A 99 -3.05 2.50 -6.61
CA ALA A 99 -4.13 1.57 -6.30
C ALA A 99 -4.07 0.25 -7.09
N ALA A 100 -3.42 0.23 -8.27
CA ALA A 100 -3.33 -0.96 -9.11
C ALA A 100 -2.37 -2.03 -8.55
N THR A 101 -1.53 -1.69 -7.55
CA THR A 101 -0.51 -2.63 -7.07
C THR A 101 -1.10 -3.88 -6.44
N ILE A 102 -2.20 -3.77 -5.69
CA ILE A 102 -2.85 -4.92 -5.02
C ILE A 102 -3.50 -5.87 -6.05
N PRO A 103 -4.41 -5.43 -6.93
CA PRO A 103 -5.02 -6.32 -7.90
C PRO A 103 -4.00 -6.94 -8.87
N LEU A 104 -2.96 -6.19 -9.27
CA LEU A 104 -1.86 -6.73 -10.06
C LEU A 104 -1.14 -7.86 -9.30
N SER A 105 -0.80 -7.62 -8.03
CA SER A 105 -0.13 -8.61 -7.18
C SER A 105 -0.96 -9.87 -6.98
N LEU A 106 -2.27 -9.73 -6.79
CA LEU A 106 -3.18 -10.88 -6.67
C LEU A 106 -3.25 -11.67 -7.99
N SER A 107 -3.33 -10.99 -9.13
CA SER A 107 -3.33 -11.64 -10.45
C SER A 107 -2.05 -12.46 -10.68
N LEU A 108 -0.88 -11.87 -10.39
CA LEU A 108 0.42 -12.53 -10.55
C LEU A 108 0.59 -13.69 -9.57
N ALA A 109 0.22 -13.49 -8.30
CA ALA A 109 0.26 -14.53 -7.28
C ALA A 109 -0.64 -15.72 -7.65
N HIS A 110 -1.84 -15.46 -8.17
CA HIS A 110 -2.75 -16.50 -8.67
C HIS A 110 -2.16 -17.28 -9.84
N ARG A 111 -1.57 -16.57 -10.82
CA ARG A 111 -0.93 -17.23 -11.98
C ARG A 111 0.24 -18.13 -11.58
N LYS A 112 1.02 -17.70 -10.58
CA LYS A 112 2.16 -18.49 -10.05
C LYS A 112 1.67 -19.69 -9.23
N GLN A 113 0.67 -19.47 -8.37
CA GLN A 113 0.05 -20.51 -7.55
C GLN A 113 -1.43 -20.18 -7.39
N PRO A 114 -2.34 -20.92 -8.05
CA PRO A 114 -3.76 -20.67 -7.97
C PRO A 114 -4.26 -20.66 -6.53
N PHE A 115 -5.13 -19.69 -6.24
CA PHE A 115 -5.80 -19.60 -4.94
C PHE A 115 -6.67 -20.81 -4.71
N ARG A 116 -6.72 -21.27 -3.46
CA ARG A 116 -7.52 -22.44 -3.06
C ARG A 116 -8.71 -22.02 -2.20
N PRO A 117 -9.85 -22.72 -2.28
CA PRO A 117 -10.94 -22.54 -1.33
C PRO A 117 -10.43 -22.65 0.11
N GLY A 118 -10.83 -21.70 0.96
CA GLY A 118 -10.43 -21.65 2.36
C GLY A 118 -9.15 -20.85 2.64
N GLU A 119 -8.36 -20.52 1.62
CA GLU A 119 -7.14 -19.71 1.74
C GLU A 119 -7.43 -18.31 2.28
N LYS A 120 -6.55 -17.81 3.15
CA LYS A 120 -6.71 -16.57 3.90
C LYS A 120 -5.76 -15.53 3.37
N VAL A 121 -6.34 -14.48 2.79
CA VAL A 121 -5.59 -13.39 2.18
C VAL A 121 -5.83 -12.10 2.95
N LEU A 122 -4.75 -11.50 3.44
CA LEU A 122 -4.79 -10.18 4.06
C LEU A 122 -4.37 -9.12 3.03
N LEU A 123 -5.16 -8.06 2.91
CA LEU A 123 -4.86 -6.91 2.07
C LEU A 123 -4.69 -5.67 2.96
N ALA A 124 -3.70 -4.84 2.67
CA ALA A 124 -3.52 -3.58 3.39
C ALA A 124 -2.97 -2.50 2.45
N ALA A 125 -3.48 -1.28 2.57
CA ALA A 125 -2.99 -0.14 1.81
C ALA A 125 -3.00 1.12 2.67
N ALA A 126 -2.08 2.02 2.37
CA ALA A 126 -2.13 3.43 2.75
C ALA A 126 -1.93 4.26 1.48
N GLY A 127 -2.57 5.42 1.42
CA GLY A 127 -2.51 6.32 0.29
C GLY A 127 -2.48 7.78 0.75
N ALA A 128 -2.27 8.69 -0.20
CA ALA A 128 -2.38 10.12 0.05
C ALA A 128 -3.78 10.48 0.56
N GLY A 129 -3.83 11.47 1.45
CA GLY A 129 -5.03 12.03 2.08
C GLY A 129 -4.76 13.41 2.64
#